data_AF-A0A946URE3-F1
#
_entry.id   AF-A0A946URE3-F1
#
_cell.length_a   1.000
_cell.length_b   1.000
_cell.length_c   1.000
_cell.angle_alpha   90.00
_cell.angle_beta   90.00
_cell.angle_gamma   90.00
#
_symmetry.space_group_name_H-M   'P 1'
#
loop_
_entity.id
_entity.type
_entity.pdbx_description
1 polymer ?
#
loop_
_entity_poly.entity_id
_entity_poly.type
_entity_poly.pdbx_seq_one_letter_code
_entity_poly.pdbx_strand_id
1 'polypeptide(L)'
;MSTNKKHTHFDGNDMALADVLNRVQQISTENEQLVRKLADGEYRFRHLARAVWRVQEEERRNIALELHDGIGQVLTALINHLQHSAGDVTEPVDQQSVELATSALSEVRRMSRALRPSVLDDLGLE
;
A
#
# COMPACT_ATOMS: atom_id res chain seq x y z
N MET A 1 9.34 1.35 -88.90
CA MET A 1 7.95 1.19 -88.43
C MET A 1 7.96 1.17 -86.91
N SER A 2 7.21 2.12 -86.36
CA SER A 2 6.89 2.47 -84.98
C SER A 2 7.47 1.67 -83.79
N THR A 3 8.25 2.44 -83.03
CA THR A 3 8.32 2.49 -81.57
C THR A 3 6.97 2.27 -80.87
N ASN A 4 6.94 1.50 -79.78
CA ASN A 4 6.14 1.89 -78.62
C ASN A 4 6.78 1.39 -77.31
N LYS A 5 7.45 2.32 -76.61
CA LYS A 5 7.84 2.21 -75.21
C LYS A 5 6.56 2.00 -74.40
N LYS A 6 6.34 0.79 -73.87
CA LYS A 6 5.43 0.64 -72.75
C LYS A 6 6.04 1.36 -71.56
N HIS A 7 5.52 2.55 -71.30
CA HIS A 7 5.80 3.36 -70.13
C HIS A 7 5.62 2.50 -68.87
N THR A 8 6.75 2.20 -68.23
CA THR A 8 6.83 1.77 -66.84
C THR A 8 6.48 2.97 -65.96
N HIS A 9 5.19 3.17 -65.68
CA HIS A 9 4.71 4.21 -64.77
C HIS A 9 4.05 3.63 -63.51
N PHE A 10 4.43 2.40 -63.14
CA PHE A 10 3.80 1.64 -62.05
C PHE A 10 4.68 1.48 -60.79
N ASP A 11 5.96 1.89 -60.84
CA ASP A 11 6.93 1.47 -59.82
C ASP A 11 6.98 2.37 -58.56
N GLY A 12 6.81 3.69 -58.72
CA GLY A 12 6.99 4.63 -57.61
C GLY A 12 5.86 4.63 -56.58
N ASN A 13 4.62 4.38 -57.03
CA ASN A 13 3.43 4.42 -56.17
C ASN A 13 3.23 3.10 -55.42
N ASP A 14 3.53 1.96 -56.05
CA ASP A 14 3.49 0.64 -55.40
C ASP A 14 4.60 0.47 -54.37
N MET A 15 5.80 1.01 -54.64
CA MET A 15 6.90 1.00 -53.66
C MET A 15 6.60 1.90 -52.45
N ALA A 16 5.93 3.04 -52.66
CA ALA A 16 5.47 3.91 -51.58
C ALA A 16 4.34 3.26 -50.75
N LEU A 17 3.40 2.55 -51.39
CA LEU A 17 2.36 1.80 -50.70
C LEU A 17 2.96 0.65 -49.86
N ALA A 18 3.96 -0.05 -50.39
CA ALA A 18 4.68 -1.10 -49.66
C ALA A 18 5.43 -0.55 -48.43
N ASP A 19 6.08 0.61 -48.54
CA ASP A 19 6.71 1.28 -47.39
C ASP A 19 5.69 1.66 -46.30
N VAL A 20 4.55 2.22 -46.70
CA VAL A 20 3.47 2.57 -45.77
C VAL A 20 2.91 1.32 -45.07
N LEU A 21 2.67 0.23 -45.81
CA LEU A 21 2.19 -1.03 -45.24
C LEU A 21 3.20 -1.61 -44.24
N ASN A 22 4.50 -1.61 -44.57
CA ASN A 22 5.55 -2.08 -43.68
C ASN A 22 5.60 -1.22 -42.40
N ARG A 23 5.51 0.11 -42.52
CA ARG A 23 5.49 1.02 -41.37
C ARG A 23 4.24 0.84 -40.50
N VAL A 24 3.07 0.67 -41.09
CA VAL A 24 1.83 0.37 -40.34
C VAL A 24 1.96 -0.96 -39.61
N GLN A 25 2.51 -1.99 -40.26
CA GLN A 25 2.70 -3.30 -39.63
C GLN A 25 3.73 -3.24 -38.49
N GLN A 26 4.83 -2.51 -38.69
CA GLN A 26 5.81 -2.27 -37.64
C GLN A 26 5.18 -1.55 -36.44
N ILE A 27 4.47 -0.43 -36.67
CA ILE A 27 3.78 0.32 -35.60
C ILE A 27 2.76 -0.57 -34.88
N SER A 28 1.99 -1.38 -35.59
CA SER A 28 1.05 -2.32 -34.96
C SER A 28 1.77 -3.32 -34.06
N THR A 29 2.88 -3.91 -34.51
CA THR A 29 3.66 -4.84 -33.67
C THR A 29 4.29 -4.14 -32.46
N GLU A 30 4.78 -2.91 -32.62
CA GLU A 30 5.32 -2.11 -31.52
C GLU A 30 4.22 -1.76 -30.50
N ASN A 31 3.04 -1.36 -30.97
CA ASN A 31 1.88 -1.08 -30.12
C ASN A 31 1.43 -2.32 -29.34
N GLU A 32 1.36 -3.49 -29.96
CA GLU A 32 1.03 -4.74 -29.26
C GLU A 32 2.04 -5.05 -28.15
N GLN A 33 3.33 -4.83 -28.42
CA GLN A 33 4.38 -5.02 -27.41
C GLN A 33 4.25 -4.02 -26.27
N LEU A 34 3.96 -2.75 -26.55
CA LEU A 34 3.75 -1.72 -25.53
C LEU A 34 2.53 -2.03 -24.66
N VAL A 35 1.41 -2.45 -25.26
CA VAL A 35 0.21 -2.86 -24.51
C VAL A 35 0.51 -4.05 -23.59
N ARG A 36 1.25 -5.05 -24.07
CA ARG A 36 1.66 -6.19 -23.22
C ARG A 36 2.57 -5.76 -22.07
N LYS A 37 3.55 -4.89 -22.31
CA LYS A 37 4.44 -4.35 -21.27
C LYS A 37 3.67 -3.54 -20.24
N LEU A 38 2.68 -2.76 -20.66
CA LEU A 38 1.83 -1.98 -19.78
C LEU A 38 1.00 -2.91 -18.88
N ALA A 39 0.34 -3.92 -19.46
CA ALA A 39 -0.46 -4.89 -18.71
C ALA A 39 0.37 -5.67 -17.68
N ASP A 40 1.57 -6.10 -18.07
CA ASP A 40 2.49 -6.79 -17.16
C ASP A 40 3.04 -5.86 -16.06
N GLY A 41 3.29 -4.58 -16.38
CA GLY A 41 3.64 -3.56 -15.41
C GLY A 41 2.52 -3.30 -14.40
N GLU A 42 1.28 -3.16 -14.86
CA GLU A 42 0.10 -2.97 -14.00
C GLU A 42 -0.12 -4.18 -13.08
N TYR A 43 0.00 -5.40 -13.62
CA TYR A 43 -0.08 -6.63 -12.84
C TYR A 43 0.96 -6.63 -11.71
N ARG A 44 2.24 -6.39 -12.03
CA ARG A 44 3.33 -6.35 -11.05
C ARG A 44 3.12 -5.26 -10.01
N PHE A 45 2.69 -4.08 -10.43
CA PHE A 45 2.39 -2.97 -9.53
C PHE A 45 1.28 -3.33 -8.55
N ARG A 46 0.14 -3.86 -9.03
CA ARG A 46 -0.98 -4.28 -8.17
C ARG A 46 -0.60 -5.42 -7.22
N HIS A 47 0.28 -6.32 -7.63
CA HIS A 47 0.80 -7.36 -6.76
C HIS A 47 1.71 -6.80 -5.67
N LEU A 48 2.63 -5.90 -6.02
CA LEU A 48 3.50 -5.26 -5.06
C LEU A 48 2.72 -4.37 -4.08
N ALA A 49 1.77 -3.58 -4.58
CA ALA A 49 0.91 -2.73 -3.75
C ALA A 49 0.14 -3.56 -2.71
N ARG A 50 -0.42 -4.72 -3.11
CA ARG A 50 -1.08 -5.65 -2.18
C ARG A 50 -0.11 -6.28 -1.19
N ALA A 51 1.12 -6.58 -1.60
CA ALA A 51 2.13 -7.10 -0.69
C ALA A 51 2.53 -6.05 0.36
N VAL A 52 2.83 -4.82 -0.07
CA VAL A 52 3.15 -3.70 0.82
C VAL A 52 2.01 -3.42 1.77
N TRP A 53 0.76 -3.39 1.28
CA TRP A 53 -0.40 -3.20 2.12
C TRP A 53 -0.51 -4.26 3.22
N ARG A 54 -0.35 -5.55 2.88
CA ARG A 54 -0.39 -6.63 3.87
C ARG A 54 0.70 -6.50 4.93
N VAL A 55 1.92 -6.16 4.52
CA VAL A 55 3.03 -5.95 5.45
C VAL A 55 2.75 -4.77 6.37
N GLN A 56 2.21 -3.66 5.83
CA GLN A 56 1.82 -2.50 6.64
C GLN A 56 0.72 -2.84 7.65
N GLU A 57 -0.26 -3.64 7.26
CA GLU A 57 -1.34 -4.06 8.16
C GLU A 57 -0.88 -5.01 9.26
N GLU A 58 0.01 -5.93 8.92
CA GLU A 58 0.68 -6.80 9.90
C GLU A 58 1.49 -5.97 10.90
N GLU A 59 2.26 -4.99 10.42
CA GLU A 59 3.04 -4.10 11.27
C GLU A 59 2.14 -3.26 12.18
N ARG A 60 1.05 -2.68 11.65
CA ARG A 60 0.06 -1.96 12.46
C ARG A 60 -0.54 -2.83 13.56
N ARG A 61 -0.89 -4.08 13.24
CA ARG A 61 -1.37 -5.06 14.21
C ARG A 61 -0.32 -5.34 15.27
N ASN A 62 0.93 -5.54 14.89
CA ASN A 62 2.03 -5.82 15.82
C ASN A 62 2.26 -4.65 16.77
N ILE A 63 2.32 -3.42 16.26
CA ILE A 63 2.44 -2.21 17.09
C ILE A 63 1.25 -2.08 18.05
N ALA A 64 0.02 -2.34 17.58
CA ALA A 64 -1.16 -2.27 18.44
C ALA A 64 -1.10 -3.26 19.61
N LEU A 65 -0.58 -4.47 19.37
CA LEU A 65 -0.37 -5.50 20.39
C LEU A 65 0.77 -5.13 21.34
N GLU A 66 1.92 -4.70 20.82
CA GLU A 66 3.07 -4.29 21.64
C GLU A 66 2.75 -3.09 22.55
N LEU A 67 1.99 -2.11 22.05
CA LEU A 67 1.51 -1.00 22.86
C LEU A 67 0.58 -1.46 23.98
N HIS A 68 -0.35 -2.37 23.68
CA HIS A 68 -1.30 -2.88 24.67
C HIS A 68 -0.62 -3.75 25.73
N ASP A 69 0.16 -4.74 25.28
CA ASP A 69 0.77 -5.75 26.15
C ASP A 69 2.06 -5.26 26.82
N GLY A 70 2.82 -4.37 26.17
CA GLY A 70 3.99 -3.75 26.78
C GLY A 70 3.58 -2.56 27.66
N ILE A 71 3.35 -1.41 27.02
CA ILE A 71 3.15 -0.15 27.73
C ILE A 71 1.85 -0.17 28.55
N GLY A 72 0.76 -0.71 27.99
CA GLY A 72 -0.53 -0.78 28.67
C GLY A 72 -0.50 -1.64 29.95
N GLN A 73 0.21 -2.77 29.94
CA GLN A 73 0.37 -3.60 31.13
C GLN A 73 1.28 -2.92 32.16
N VAL A 74 2.40 -2.31 31.74
CA VAL A 74 3.30 -1.56 32.63
C VAL A 74 2.56 -0.42 33.33
N LEU A 75 1.76 0.36 32.60
CA LEU A 75 0.96 1.44 33.18
C LEU A 75 -0.11 0.90 34.15
N THR A 76 -0.71 -0.24 33.83
CA THR A 76 -1.66 -0.91 34.73
C THR A 76 -0.98 -1.32 36.04
N ALA A 77 0.22 -1.92 35.96
CA ALA A 77 1.01 -2.28 37.14
C ALA A 77 1.44 -1.04 37.94
N LEU A 78 1.83 0.04 37.27
CA LEU A 78 2.18 1.31 37.90
C LEU A 78 0.99 1.92 38.65
N ILE A 79 -0.19 1.97 38.04
CA ILE A 79 -1.41 2.47 38.70
C ILE A 79 -1.70 1.64 39.95
N ASN A 80 -1.64 0.30 39.85
CA ASN A 80 -1.83 -0.57 41.00
C ASN A 80 -0.80 -0.30 42.10
N HIS A 81 0.47 -0.13 41.74
CA HIS A 81 1.54 0.18 42.70
C HIS A 81 1.32 1.54 43.38
N LEU A 82 0.97 2.58 42.63
CA LEU A 82 0.68 3.91 43.18
C LEU A 82 -0.54 3.90 44.12
N GLN A 83 -1.55 3.09 43.82
CA GLN A 83 -2.75 2.97 44.65
C GLN A 83 -2.54 2.12 45.92
N HIS A 84 -1.63 1.14 45.89
CA HIS A 84 -1.46 0.14 46.95
C HIS A 84 -0.10 0.23 47.68
N SER A 85 0.77 1.17 47.32
CA SER A 85 2.04 1.44 48.01
C SER A 85 1.85 2.01 49.43
N ALA A 86 0.63 2.37 49.82
CA ALA A 86 0.26 2.81 51.17
C ALA A 86 0.24 1.67 52.23
N GLY A 87 0.76 0.48 51.90
CA GLY A 87 0.69 -0.72 52.74
C GLY A 87 1.44 -0.66 54.09
N ASP A 88 2.30 0.32 54.32
CA ASP A 88 3.08 0.41 55.57
C ASP A 88 3.36 1.84 56.08
N VAL A 89 2.86 2.89 55.41
CA VAL A 89 3.16 4.28 55.78
C VAL A 89 1.90 5.12 55.69
N THR A 90 1.68 5.95 56.71
CA THR A 90 0.67 7.01 56.81
C THR A 90 0.79 8.12 55.74
N GLU A 91 1.40 7.84 54.58
CA GLU A 91 1.51 8.79 53.49
C GLU A 91 0.25 8.75 52.60
N PRO A 92 -0.32 9.92 52.26
CA PRO A 92 -1.45 9.97 51.35
C PRO A 92 -1.04 9.45 49.97
N VAL A 93 -1.94 8.71 49.33
CA VAL A 93 -1.79 8.28 47.93
C VAL A 93 -1.44 9.51 47.07
N ASP A 94 -0.41 9.39 46.24
CA ASP A 94 -0.07 10.41 45.25
C ASP A 94 -1.10 10.38 44.11
N GLN A 95 -2.21 11.05 44.36
CA GLN A 95 -3.36 11.13 43.48
C GLN A 95 -2.99 11.75 42.12
N GLN A 96 -2.05 12.69 42.09
CA GLN A 96 -1.60 13.33 40.86
C GLN A 96 -0.85 12.35 39.96
N SER A 97 0.04 11.52 40.54
CA SER A 97 0.72 10.46 39.80
C SER A 97 -0.26 9.38 39.28
N VAL A 98 -1.27 9.02 40.07
CA VAL A 98 -2.33 8.08 39.65
C VAL A 98 -3.11 8.63 38.45
N GLU A 99 -3.49 9.90 38.49
CA GLU A 99 -4.22 10.55 37.39
C GLU A 99 -3.39 10.66 36.11
N LEU A 100 -2.11 11.02 36.23
CA LEU A 100 -1.18 11.06 35.10
C LEU A 100 -1.00 9.67 34.46
N ALA A 101 -0.79 8.63 35.26
CA ALA A 101 -0.64 7.26 34.77
C ALA A 101 -1.92 6.74 34.12
N THR A 102 -3.09 7.09 34.68
CA THR A 102 -4.40 6.74 34.11
C THR A 102 -4.65 7.44 32.77
N SER A 103 -4.27 8.71 32.67
CA SER A 103 -4.34 9.47 31.42
C SER A 103 -3.44 8.86 30.35
N ALA A 104 -2.19 8.52 30.69
CA ALA A 104 -1.25 7.83 29.80
C ALA A 104 -1.81 6.48 29.33
N LEU A 105 -2.45 5.70 30.22
CA LEU A 105 -3.06 4.42 29.86
C LEU A 105 -4.22 4.60 28.87
N SER A 106 -5.03 5.65 29.06
CA SER A 106 -6.11 6.01 28.13
C SER A 106 -5.57 6.38 26.74
N GLU A 107 -4.48 7.15 26.69
CA GLU A 107 -3.77 7.52 25.46
C GLU A 107 -3.29 6.28 24.70
N VAL A 108 -2.57 5.38 25.38
CA VAL A 108 -2.08 4.12 24.81
C VAL A 108 -3.22 3.25 24.29
N ARG A 109 -4.32 3.13 25.05
CA ARG A 109 -5.52 2.39 24.60
C ARG A 109 -6.19 3.05 23.40
N ARG A 110 -6.13 4.37 23.26
CA ARG A 110 -6.63 5.06 22.06
C ARG A 110 -5.73 4.77 20.86
N MET A 111 -4.41 4.87 21.02
CA MET A 111 -3.44 4.56 19.97
C MET A 111 -3.54 3.12 19.48
N SER A 112 -3.57 2.15 20.40
CA SER A 112 -3.73 0.73 20.07
C SER A 112 -5.03 0.46 19.30
N ARG A 113 -6.14 1.10 19.67
CA ARG A 113 -7.40 1.01 18.92
C ARG A 113 -7.34 1.66 17.54
N ALA A 114 -6.67 2.81 17.39
CA ALA A 114 -6.50 3.48 16.11
C ALA A 114 -5.61 2.68 15.13
N LEU A 115 -4.70 1.87 15.66
CA LEU A 115 -3.82 1.00 14.87
C LEU A 115 -4.45 -0.35 14.51
N ARG A 116 -5.60 -0.71 15.09
CA ARG A 116 -6.29 -1.96 14.78
C ARG A 116 -6.68 -2.01 13.29
N PRO A 117 -6.63 -3.18 12.63
CA PRO A 117 -6.87 -3.29 11.20
C PRO A 117 -8.25 -2.79 10.76
N SER A 118 -8.28 -1.91 9.75
CA SER A 118 -9.53 -1.49 9.08
C SER A 118 -10.05 -2.53 8.09
N VAL A 119 -9.36 -3.67 7.93
CA VAL A 119 -9.75 -4.77 7.03
C VAL A 119 -11.12 -5.37 7.40
N LEU A 120 -11.61 -5.17 8.62
CA LEU A 120 -12.99 -5.53 8.98
C LEU A 120 -14.04 -4.59 8.35
N ASP A 121 -13.68 -3.37 7.96
CA ASP A 121 -14.63 -2.37 7.41
C ASP A 121 -14.49 -2.17 5.89
N ASP A 122 -13.33 -2.44 5.27
CA ASP A 122 -13.05 -2.03 3.88
C ASP A 122 -12.96 -3.16 2.83
N LEU A 123 -13.28 -4.41 3.19
CA LEU A 123 -13.39 -5.48 2.19
C LEU A 123 -14.74 -5.58 1.49
N GLY A 124 -15.72 -4.74 1.82
CA GLY A 124 -16.86 -4.38 0.94
C GLY A 124 -17.39 -5.50 0.02
N LEU A 125 -17.62 -6.69 0.59
CA LEU A 125 -18.37 -7.77 -0.05
C LEU A 125 -19.83 -7.63 0.37
N GLU A 126 -20.51 -6.62 -0.18
CA GLU A 126 -21.90 -6.75 -0.65
C GLU A 126 -21.89 -6.77 -2.18
#